data_AF-A0A3P6RLU9-F1
#
_entry.id   AF-A0A3P6RLU9-F1
#
_cell.length_a   1.000
_cell.length_b   1.000
_cell.length_c   1.000
_cell.angle_alpha   90.00
_cell.angle_beta   90.00
_cell.angle_gamma   90.00
#
_symmetry.space_group_name_H-M   'P 1'
#
loop_
_entity.id
_entity.type
_entity.pdbx_description
1 polymer ?
#
loop_
_entity_poly.entity_id
_entity_poly.type
_entity_poly.pdbx_seq_one_letter_code
_entity_poly.pdbx_strand_id
1 'polypeptide(L)'
;MNKACKWGIGVAVVLVLAIIAVVLAVILPGKKDKNESPILYFAMYLGDSDSVSAMITREKFGENECSLEKNKRNTRAAISAMKDVDQRYAFILYSNAINTTDSMDATEALAHLDNVVHIAGSSSTQESLNQPYNYRVAKEYTAKRNDDDLFVFYIPCGYDYRLVFIIYQYV
;
A
#
# COMPACT_ATOMS: atom_id res chain seq x y z
N MET A 1 10.91 -53.01 50.74
CA MET A 1 9.96 -52.57 49.70
C MET A 1 10.59 -51.40 48.95
N ASN A 2 11.18 -51.57 47.76
CA ASN A 2 11.78 -50.46 46.97
C ASN A 2 11.74 -50.79 45.46
N LYS A 3 10.56 -50.69 44.82
CA LYS A 3 10.44 -50.79 43.34
C LYS A 3 9.34 -49.88 42.75
N ALA A 4 8.99 -48.76 43.41
CA ALA A 4 7.91 -47.89 42.94
C ALA A 4 8.37 -46.57 42.24
N CYS A 5 9.64 -46.21 42.29
CA CYS A 5 10.09 -44.86 41.89
C CYS A 5 10.62 -44.70 40.45
N LYS A 6 10.63 -45.75 39.61
CA LYS A 6 11.24 -45.66 38.25
C LYS A 6 10.27 -45.31 37.11
N TRP A 7 8.96 -45.44 37.32
CA TRP A 7 7.96 -45.20 36.26
C TRP A 7 7.35 -43.79 36.28
N GLY A 8 7.34 -43.11 37.44
CA GLY A 8 6.77 -41.77 37.57
C GLY A 8 7.56 -40.67 36.85
N ILE A 9 8.90 -40.82 36.76
CA ILE A 9 9.77 -39.84 36.09
C ILE A 9 9.55 -39.87 34.58
N GLY A 10 9.38 -41.06 33.98
CA GLY A 10 9.13 -41.20 32.54
C GLY A 10 7.82 -40.55 32.10
N VAL A 11 6.75 -40.71 32.89
CA VAL A 11 5.44 -40.12 32.59
C VAL A 11 5.48 -38.59 32.71
N ALA A 12 6.15 -38.06 33.72
CA ALA A 12 6.29 -36.61 33.89
C ALA A 12 7.04 -35.94 32.72
N VAL A 13 8.12 -36.57 32.23
CA VAL A 13 8.91 -36.02 31.12
C VAL A 13 8.10 -35.99 29.81
N VAL A 14 7.31 -37.03 29.52
CA VAL A 14 6.46 -37.09 28.31
C VAL A 14 5.37 -36.01 28.35
N LEU A 15 4.78 -35.77 29.51
CA LEU A 15 3.74 -34.75 29.70
C LEU A 15 4.30 -33.33 29.48
N VAL A 16 5.50 -33.06 30.01
CA VAL A 16 6.17 -31.76 29.82
C VAL A 16 6.53 -31.54 28.36
N LEU A 17 7.06 -32.55 27.65
CA LEU A 17 7.38 -32.44 26.22
C LEU A 17 6.14 -32.22 25.35
N ALA A 18 5.03 -32.88 25.66
CA ALA A 18 3.76 -32.69 24.95
C ALA A 18 3.22 -31.26 25.15
N ILE A 19 3.27 -30.74 26.38
CA ILE A 19 2.86 -29.36 26.67
C ILE A 19 3.75 -28.36 25.92
N ILE A 20 5.07 -28.57 25.91
CA ILE A 20 6.02 -27.73 25.17
C ILE A 20 5.71 -27.75 23.66
N ALA A 21 5.43 -28.92 23.09
CA ALA A 21 5.08 -29.05 21.67
C ALA A 21 3.76 -28.33 21.32
N VAL A 22 2.75 -28.44 22.18
CA VAL A 22 1.47 -27.72 22.00
C VAL A 22 1.65 -26.21 22.13
N VAL A 23 2.42 -25.75 23.12
CA VAL A 23 2.75 -24.34 23.31
C VAL A 23 3.55 -23.80 22.13
N LEU A 24 4.52 -24.55 21.61
CA LEU A 24 5.26 -24.20 20.41
C LEU A 24 4.35 -24.16 19.17
N ALA A 25 3.40 -25.09 19.02
CA ALA A 25 2.46 -25.09 17.89
C ALA A 25 1.45 -23.94 17.94
N VAL A 26 1.10 -23.47 19.15
CA VAL A 26 0.20 -22.31 19.35
C VAL A 26 0.94 -20.98 19.20
N ILE A 27 2.22 -20.92 19.57
CA ILE A 27 3.03 -19.69 19.52
C ILE A 27 3.80 -19.53 18.21
N LEU A 28 4.06 -20.60 17.46
CA LEU A 28 4.63 -20.50 16.13
C LEU A 28 3.52 -20.00 15.19
N PRO A 29 3.54 -18.72 14.73
CA PRO A 29 2.72 -18.37 13.58
C PRO A 29 3.14 -19.33 12.48
N GLY A 30 2.16 -20.06 11.94
CA GLY A 30 2.39 -21.02 10.87
C GLY A 30 3.33 -20.37 9.85
N LYS A 31 4.39 -21.09 9.48
CA LYS A 31 5.28 -20.71 8.39
C LYS A 31 4.39 -20.42 7.18
N LYS A 32 4.03 -19.15 6.98
CA LYS A 32 3.65 -18.65 5.67
C LYS A 32 4.94 -18.74 4.89
N ASP A 33 4.92 -19.50 3.80
CA ASP A 33 6.00 -19.55 2.82
C ASP A 33 6.18 -18.13 2.28
N LYS A 34 6.97 -17.30 2.96
CA LYS A 34 7.31 -15.95 2.55
C LYS A 34 8.57 -16.03 1.70
N ASN A 35 8.40 -16.35 0.43
CA ASN A 35 9.48 -16.28 -0.54
C ASN A 35 9.29 -15.15 -1.57
N GLU A 36 8.27 -14.29 -1.42
CA GLU A 36 8.15 -13.07 -2.21
C GLU A 36 8.38 -11.86 -1.31
N SER A 37 9.35 -11.03 -1.69
CA SER A 37 9.64 -9.77 -1.01
C SER A 37 8.39 -8.87 -1.03
N PRO A 38 8.09 -8.15 0.07
CA PRO A 38 6.91 -7.30 0.16
C PRO A 38 6.89 -6.25 -0.94
N ILE A 39 5.70 -5.91 -1.44
CA ILE A 39 5.52 -4.92 -2.50
C ILE A 39 5.07 -3.59 -1.89
N LEU A 40 5.79 -2.52 -2.23
CA LEU A 40 5.39 -1.14 -1.95
C LEU A 40 4.67 -0.55 -3.16
N TYR A 41 3.37 -0.32 -3.00
CA TYR A 41 2.51 0.27 -4.03
C TYR A 41 2.46 1.79 -3.90
N PHE A 42 2.79 2.50 -4.97
CA PHE A 42 2.61 3.95 -5.09
C PHE A 42 1.43 4.28 -5.99
N ALA A 43 0.40 4.89 -5.43
CA ALA A 43 -0.75 5.37 -6.19
C ALA A 43 -0.64 6.86 -6.50
N MET A 44 -0.67 7.21 -7.78
CA MET A 44 -0.51 8.58 -8.27
C MET A 44 -1.59 8.96 -9.29
N TYR A 45 -2.19 10.13 -9.08
CA TYR A 45 -3.09 10.73 -10.06
C TYR A 45 -2.31 11.39 -11.19
N LEU A 46 -2.70 11.12 -12.43
CA LEU A 46 -2.00 11.60 -13.62
C LEU A 46 -2.54 12.93 -14.17
N GLY A 47 -3.56 13.52 -13.54
CA GLY A 47 -4.21 14.75 -14.01
C GLY A 47 -3.74 16.05 -13.38
N ASP A 48 -2.95 15.98 -12.31
CA ASP A 48 -2.41 17.16 -11.65
C ASP A 48 -1.18 17.66 -12.43
N SER A 49 -1.32 18.77 -13.16
CA SER A 49 -0.20 19.45 -13.81
C SER A 49 0.23 20.69 -13.03
N ASP A 50 1.52 21.04 -13.13
CA ASP A 50 2.07 22.25 -12.53
C ASP A 50 1.44 23.55 -13.11
N SER A 51 0.84 23.50 -14.30
CA SER A 51 0.34 24.66 -15.05
C SER A 51 -1.17 24.90 -14.95
N VAL A 52 -1.96 23.95 -14.43
CA VAL A 52 -3.44 24.06 -14.32
C VAL A 52 -3.89 24.54 -12.93
N SER A 53 -2.95 24.93 -12.05
CA SER A 53 -3.27 25.54 -10.75
C SER A 53 -3.89 26.94 -10.85
N ALA A 54 -3.98 27.54 -12.04
CA ALA A 54 -4.28 28.96 -12.20
C ALA A 54 -5.78 29.36 -12.18
N MET A 55 -6.75 28.45 -12.11
CA MET A 55 -8.15 28.86 -12.36
C MET A 55 -9.25 28.24 -11.49
N ILE A 56 -8.93 27.60 -10.37
CA ILE A 56 -9.95 27.26 -9.37
C ILE A 56 -9.51 27.81 -8.03
N THR A 57 -10.16 28.90 -7.63
CA THR A 57 -10.11 29.54 -6.31
C THR A 57 -10.11 28.48 -5.20
N ARG A 58 -8.93 28.08 -4.73
CA ARG A 58 -8.77 27.16 -3.59
C ARG A 58 -7.74 27.72 -2.64
N GLU A 59 -8.23 28.58 -1.76
CA GLU A 59 -7.56 28.83 -0.49
C GLU A 59 -7.34 27.47 0.22
N LYS A 60 -6.09 27.25 0.66
CA LYS A 60 -5.65 26.36 1.77
C LYS A 60 -4.82 25.11 1.49
N PHE A 61 -4.37 24.84 0.28
CA PHE A 61 -3.14 24.05 0.09
C PHE A 61 -2.25 24.86 -0.85
N GLY A 62 -1.00 25.13 -0.45
CA GLY A 62 -0.09 25.92 -1.27
C GLY A 62 -0.08 25.37 -2.69
N GLU A 63 -0.19 26.26 -3.68
CA GLU A 63 -0.53 25.99 -5.10
C GLU A 63 0.33 24.92 -5.81
N ASN A 64 1.34 24.36 -5.13
CA ASN A 64 2.38 23.46 -5.63
C ASN A 64 2.53 22.16 -4.82
N GLU A 65 1.60 21.82 -3.90
CA GLU A 65 1.83 20.70 -2.97
C GLU A 65 1.45 19.30 -3.47
N CYS A 66 0.70 19.20 -4.55
CA CYS A 66 0.03 17.97 -4.97
C CYS A 66 0.22 17.63 -6.47
N SER A 67 1.18 18.26 -7.17
CA SER A 67 1.40 18.02 -8.58
C SER A 67 2.04 16.67 -8.90
N LEU A 68 1.84 16.16 -10.12
CA LEU A 68 2.45 14.90 -10.57
C LEU A 68 3.97 14.93 -10.46
N GLU A 69 4.63 16.04 -10.82
CA GLU A 69 6.09 16.15 -10.73
C GLU A 69 6.59 16.13 -9.28
N LYS A 70 5.83 16.71 -8.34
CA LYS A 70 6.14 16.60 -6.91
C LYS A 70 5.93 15.17 -6.40
N ASN A 71 4.86 14.50 -6.81
CA ASN A 71 4.61 13.10 -6.46
C ASN A 71 5.71 12.18 -7.03
N LYS A 72 6.16 12.41 -8.27
CA LYS A 72 7.32 11.73 -8.86
C LYS A 72 8.60 11.98 -8.07
N ARG A 73 8.87 13.23 -7.67
CA ARG A 73 10.05 13.56 -6.86
C ARG A 73 10.04 12.86 -5.50
N ASN A 74 8.89 12.88 -4.81
CA ASN A 74 8.74 12.22 -3.51
C ASN A 74 8.87 10.70 -3.63
N THR A 75 8.24 10.11 -4.64
CA THR A 75 8.36 8.67 -4.92
C THR A 75 9.79 8.28 -5.24
N ARG A 76 10.49 9.06 -6.08
CA ARG A 76 11.92 8.86 -6.39
C ARG A 76 12.78 8.87 -5.13
N ALA A 77 12.56 9.85 -4.25
CA ALA A 77 13.28 9.95 -2.98
C ALA A 77 13.00 8.75 -2.06
N ALA A 78 11.75 8.30 -1.98
CA ALA A 78 11.35 7.13 -1.21
C ALA A 78 12.02 5.85 -1.73
N ILE A 79 11.92 5.56 -3.03
CA ILE A 79 12.56 4.39 -3.65
C ILE A 79 14.08 4.44 -3.45
N SER A 80 14.71 5.61 -3.66
CA SER A 80 16.16 5.77 -3.50
C SER A 80 16.63 5.54 -2.06
N ALA A 81 15.82 5.95 -1.07
CA ALA A 81 16.11 5.75 0.34
C ALA A 81 15.93 4.30 0.80
N MET A 82 15.11 3.52 0.10
CA MET A 82 14.78 2.13 0.43
C MET A 82 15.33 1.11 -0.58
N LYS A 83 16.20 1.54 -1.51
CA LYS A 83 16.72 0.69 -2.58
C LYS A 83 17.49 -0.55 -2.08
N ASP A 84 18.04 -0.47 -0.87
CA ASP A 84 18.83 -1.54 -0.25
C ASP A 84 17.99 -2.43 0.67
N VAL A 85 16.67 -2.16 0.78
CA VAL A 85 15.70 -2.99 1.48
C VAL A 85 15.19 -4.08 0.52
N ASP A 86 15.03 -5.31 1.02
CA ASP A 86 14.41 -6.40 0.27
C ASP A 86 12.90 -6.15 0.10
N GLN A 87 12.56 -5.32 -0.88
CA GLN A 87 11.19 -4.96 -1.25
C GLN A 87 11.09 -4.73 -2.75
N ARG A 88 9.91 -5.00 -3.31
CA ARG A 88 9.57 -4.67 -4.71
C ARG A 88 8.67 -3.46 -4.76
N TYR A 89 8.53 -2.87 -5.93
CA TYR A 89 7.79 -1.64 -6.15
C TYR A 89 6.73 -1.84 -7.22
N ALA A 90 5.56 -1.24 -7.06
CA ALA A 90 4.53 -1.23 -8.07
C ALA A 90 3.81 0.12 -8.07
N PHE A 91 3.21 0.48 -9.20
CA PHE A 91 2.50 1.75 -9.35
C PHE A 91 1.03 1.49 -9.66
N ILE A 92 0.14 2.24 -8.98
CA ILE A 92 -1.28 2.33 -9.33
C ILE A 92 -1.49 3.74 -9.91
N LEU A 93 -1.42 3.84 -11.23
CA LEU A 93 -1.56 5.11 -11.94
C LEU A 93 -3.01 5.31 -12.34
N TYR A 94 -3.58 6.46 -11.97
CA TYR A 94 -5.00 6.68 -12.23
C TYR A 94 -5.32 8.07 -12.80
N SER A 95 -6.31 8.08 -13.68
CA SER A 95 -6.94 9.27 -14.26
C SER A 95 -8.43 8.95 -14.48
N ASN A 96 -8.91 8.84 -15.72
CA ASN A 96 -10.22 8.28 -16.04
C ASN A 96 -10.24 6.75 -15.91
N ALA A 97 -9.08 6.12 -16.11
CA ALA A 97 -8.83 4.70 -15.92
C ALA A 97 -7.86 4.46 -14.75
N ILE A 98 -7.80 3.22 -14.26
CA ILE A 98 -6.78 2.77 -13.31
C ILE A 98 -5.91 1.76 -14.05
N ASN A 99 -4.59 1.96 -13.98
CA ASN A 99 -3.60 1.03 -14.49
C ASN A 99 -2.61 0.70 -13.38
N THR A 100 -2.42 -0.58 -13.14
CA THR A 100 -1.52 -1.08 -12.10
C THR A 100 -0.41 -1.85 -12.77
N THR A 101 0.84 -1.51 -12.46
CA THR A 101 2.01 -2.20 -13.00
C THR A 101 2.26 -3.51 -12.26
N ASP A 102 3.03 -4.40 -12.90
CA ASP A 102 3.66 -5.52 -12.19
C ASP A 102 4.72 -5.02 -11.20
N SER A 103 5.15 -5.91 -10.29
CA SER A 103 6.16 -5.58 -9.29
C SER A 103 7.57 -5.59 -9.90
N MET A 104 8.34 -4.56 -9.62
CA MET A 104 9.64 -4.31 -10.21
C MET A 104 10.69 -4.01 -9.14
N ASP A 105 11.97 -4.14 -9.51
CA ASP A 105 13.06 -3.74 -8.60
C ASP A 105 13.20 -2.20 -8.54
N ALA A 106 14.07 -1.70 -7.66
CA ALA A 106 14.25 -0.26 -7.48
C ALA A 106 14.71 0.45 -8.77
N THR A 107 15.57 -0.17 -9.57
CA THR A 107 16.12 0.43 -10.80
C THR A 107 15.04 0.53 -11.87
N GLU A 108 14.30 -0.55 -12.07
CA GLU A 108 13.15 -0.60 -12.98
C GLU A 108 12.06 0.39 -12.54
N ALA A 109 11.79 0.49 -11.23
CA ALA A 109 10.82 1.42 -10.67
C ALA A 109 11.16 2.88 -10.96
N LEU A 110 12.44 3.24 -10.79
CA LEU A 110 12.93 4.58 -11.08
C LEU A 110 12.82 4.90 -12.58
N ALA A 111 13.21 3.97 -13.44
CA ALA A 111 13.09 4.13 -14.88
C ALA A 111 11.62 4.24 -15.33
N HIS A 112 10.73 3.43 -14.76
CA HIS A 112 9.29 3.52 -15.03
C HIS A 112 8.73 4.88 -14.57
N LEU A 113 9.11 5.34 -13.38
CA LEU A 113 8.68 6.62 -12.82
C LEU A 113 9.06 7.81 -13.69
N ASP A 114 10.25 7.79 -14.31
CA ASP A 114 10.70 8.85 -15.23
C ASP A 114 9.81 8.96 -16.47
N ASN A 115 9.24 7.84 -16.91
CA ASN A 115 8.34 7.76 -18.07
C ASN A 115 6.88 8.07 -17.74
N VAL A 116 6.52 8.25 -16.45
CA VAL A 116 5.17 8.65 -16.07
C VAL A 116 4.94 10.10 -16.48
N VAL A 117 3.92 10.31 -17.32
CA VAL A 117 3.55 11.62 -17.86
C VAL A 117 2.13 12.02 -17.47
N HIS A 118 1.89 13.32 -17.47
CA HIS A 118 0.57 13.91 -17.27
C HIS A 118 -0.39 13.50 -18.40
N ILE A 119 -1.66 13.26 -18.05
CA ILE A 119 -2.72 13.00 -19.03
C ILE A 119 -3.56 14.28 -19.19
N ALA A 120 -3.41 14.93 -20.34
CA ALA A 120 -4.19 16.10 -20.69
C ALA A 120 -5.70 15.81 -20.71
N GLY A 121 -6.51 16.70 -20.15
CA GLY A 121 -7.97 16.56 -20.12
C GLY A 121 -8.53 15.63 -19.04
N SER A 122 -7.68 14.99 -18.22
CA SER A 122 -8.18 14.39 -16.98
C SER A 122 -8.45 15.49 -15.97
N SER A 123 -9.71 15.90 -15.90
CA SER A 123 -10.19 16.88 -14.93
C SER A 123 -10.79 16.14 -13.75
N SER A 124 -10.41 16.52 -12.53
CA SER A 124 -11.05 16.07 -11.29
C SER A 124 -12.44 16.72 -11.07
N THR A 125 -13.13 17.13 -12.14
CA THR A 125 -14.45 17.76 -12.04
C THR A 125 -15.51 16.75 -11.60
N GLN A 126 -16.47 17.25 -10.82
CA GLN A 126 -17.41 16.53 -9.97
C GLN A 126 -18.13 15.30 -10.58
N GLU A 127 -18.38 15.24 -11.89
CA GLU A 127 -19.06 14.09 -12.51
C GLU A 127 -18.22 12.81 -12.54
N SER A 128 -16.89 12.93 -12.54
CA SER A 128 -15.97 11.79 -12.43
C SER A 128 -15.88 11.22 -11.00
N LEU A 129 -16.45 11.93 -10.01
CA LEU A 129 -16.47 11.58 -8.58
C LEU A 129 -17.68 10.73 -8.16
N ASN A 130 -18.53 10.29 -9.10
CA ASN A 130 -19.66 9.40 -8.80
C ASN A 130 -19.21 8.02 -8.26
N GLN A 131 -17.91 7.72 -8.27
CA GLN A 131 -17.23 6.97 -7.22
C GLN A 131 -15.97 7.74 -6.82
N PRO A 132 -15.67 7.95 -5.53
CA PRO A 132 -14.43 8.62 -5.14
C PRO A 132 -13.28 7.75 -5.65
N TYR A 133 -12.40 8.29 -6.50
CA TYR A 133 -11.23 7.57 -7.03
C TYR A 133 -10.46 6.79 -5.97
N ASN A 134 -10.42 7.32 -4.75
CA ASN A 134 -9.88 6.68 -3.55
C ASN A 134 -10.46 5.27 -3.33
N TYR A 135 -11.77 5.07 -3.47
CA TYR A 135 -12.40 3.76 -3.36
C TYR A 135 -11.92 2.81 -4.47
N ARG A 136 -11.85 3.29 -5.72
CA ARG A 136 -11.44 2.45 -6.85
C ARG A 136 -9.96 2.06 -6.73
N VAL A 137 -9.09 2.99 -6.34
CA VAL A 137 -7.67 2.75 -6.08
C VAL A 137 -7.48 1.83 -4.87
N ALA A 138 -8.21 2.05 -3.77
CA ALA A 138 -8.15 1.18 -2.60
C ALA A 138 -8.67 -0.22 -2.91
N LYS A 139 -9.71 -0.35 -3.74
CA LYS A 139 -10.23 -1.64 -4.21
C LYS A 139 -9.20 -2.36 -5.08
N GLU A 140 -8.56 -1.65 -6.00
CA GLU A 140 -7.50 -2.20 -6.85
C GLU A 140 -6.31 -2.70 -6.00
N TYR A 141 -5.85 -1.89 -5.04
CA TYR A 141 -4.83 -2.30 -4.09
C TYR A 141 -5.25 -3.53 -3.27
N THR A 142 -6.46 -3.52 -2.70
CA THR A 142 -6.96 -4.62 -1.86
C THR A 142 -7.11 -5.92 -2.63
N ALA A 143 -7.39 -5.85 -3.94
CA ALA A 143 -7.51 -7.02 -4.79
C ALA A 143 -6.15 -7.68 -5.12
N LYS A 144 -5.04 -6.94 -5.02
CA LYS A 144 -3.70 -7.38 -5.42
C LYS A 144 -2.73 -7.57 -4.28
N ARG A 145 -2.98 -6.94 -3.13
CA ARG A 145 -2.06 -6.93 -1.99
C ARG A 145 -1.96 -8.30 -1.31
N ASN A 146 -0.77 -8.57 -0.81
CA ASN A 146 -0.53 -9.53 0.25
C ASN A 146 -0.62 -8.86 1.63
N ASP A 147 -0.44 -9.66 2.69
CA ASP A 147 -0.54 -9.18 4.08
C ASP A 147 0.60 -8.23 4.47
N ASP A 148 1.78 -8.40 3.89
CA ASP A 148 2.98 -7.61 4.20
C ASP A 148 3.20 -6.43 3.25
N ASP A 149 2.33 -6.28 2.24
CA ASP A 149 2.44 -5.21 1.25
C ASP A 149 2.07 -3.85 1.86
N LEU A 150 2.72 -2.80 1.34
CA LEU A 150 2.57 -1.43 1.80
C LEU A 150 1.96 -0.56 0.71
N PHE A 151 1.27 0.49 1.12
CA PHE A 151 0.54 1.37 0.21
C PHE A 151 0.77 2.84 0.53
N VAL A 152 1.18 3.60 -0.49
CA VAL A 152 1.35 5.05 -0.45
C VAL A 152 0.38 5.66 -1.45
N PHE A 153 -0.53 6.51 -0.96
CA PHE A 153 -1.56 7.15 -1.77
C PHE A 153 -1.35 8.67 -1.83
N TYR A 154 -1.00 9.18 -3.01
CA TYR A 154 -0.91 10.62 -3.25
C TYR A 154 -2.28 11.18 -3.63
N ILE A 155 -2.79 12.10 -2.81
CA ILE A 155 -4.13 12.67 -2.99
C ILE A 155 -4.12 13.72 -4.12
N PRO A 156 -5.12 13.74 -5.02
CA PRO A 156 -5.22 14.75 -6.07
C PRO A 156 -5.43 16.17 -5.55
N CYS A 157 -4.91 17.18 -6.25
CA CYS A 157 -5.08 18.60 -5.89
C CYS A 157 -6.53 19.07 -5.79
N GLY A 158 -7.40 18.49 -6.62
CA GLY A 158 -8.82 18.84 -6.74
C GLY A 158 -9.76 18.12 -5.77
N TYR A 159 -9.27 17.31 -4.83
CA TYR A 159 -10.13 16.52 -3.95
C TYR A 159 -11.01 17.40 -3.04
N ASP A 160 -12.31 17.09 -2.93
CA ASP A 160 -13.24 17.75 -1.98
C ASP A 160 -13.61 16.78 -0.86
N TYR A 161 -13.10 17.03 0.33
CA TYR A 161 -13.34 16.22 1.52
C TYR A 161 -14.75 16.39 2.11
N ARG A 162 -15.52 17.40 1.68
CA ARG A 162 -16.88 17.64 2.21
C ARG A 162 -17.89 16.60 1.72
N LEU A 163 -17.65 15.98 0.56
CA LEU A 163 -18.50 14.92 0.02
C LEU A 163 -18.37 13.59 0.78
N VAL A 164 -17.27 13.38 1.53
CA VAL A 164 -17.06 12.16 2.33
C VAL A 164 -18.05 12.09 3.49
N PHE A 165 -18.43 13.23 4.08
CA PHE A 165 -19.39 13.27 5.18
C PHE A 165 -20.82 12.94 4.75
N ILE A 166 -21.20 13.25 3.51
CA ILE A 166 -22.56 12.97 3.02
C ILE A 166 -22.77 11.46 2.85
N ILE A 167 -21.74 10.72 2.43
CA ILE A 167 -21.87 9.26 2.23
C ILE A 167 -22.01 8.52 3.57
N TYR A 168 -21.33 8.98 4.63
CA TYR A 168 -21.44 8.37 5.97
C TYR A 168 -22.77 8.66 6.69
N GLN A 169 -23.58 9.61 6.20
CA GLN A 169 -24.87 9.92 6.79
C GLN A 169 -26.03 9.11 6.19
N TYR A 170 -25.77 8.31 5.15
CA TYR A 170 -26.78 7.50 4.43
C TYR A 170 -26.51 5.98 4.50
N VAL A 171 -25.77 5.50 5.52
CA VAL A 171 -25.63 4.06 5.81
C VAL A 171 -26.20 3.75 7.19
#